data_AF-A0A8H7GHE6-F1
#
_entry.id   AF-A0A8H7GHE6-F1
#
_cell.length_a   1.000
_cell.length_b   1.000
_cell.length_c   1.000
_cell.angle_alpha   90.00
_cell.angle_beta   90.00
_cell.angle_gamma   90.00
#
_symmetry.space_group_name_H-M   'P 1'
#
loop_
_entity.id
_entity.type
_entity.pdbx_description
1 polymer ?
#
loop_
_entity_poly.entity_id
_entity_poly.type
_entity_poly.pdbx_seq_one_letter_code
_entity_poly.pdbx_strand_id
1 'polypeptide(L)'
;MRGASGPSPPITNQQNAAKDSHVQANYDDLESGPLCERGPGMSKHLLWPSVGRPALRRPLLSVGTSGSKCYWREDIVAMSKQFADYRKAVAMGKSGAKKALDDFTTSRLVLAAQTTVAARNCKEWLVTRAEAAKVAKHQLREKRYHDIRQRLLALGHDEKDMHRLHTLPVVDKNSELTERSWNTMRKAIEGHVNHVRATRIQRERLPLLRSRMDVIKSVYNDYKATAVPATWSYQPADEVAQRLPCFAALIDDPSDLPLDVQRCREALKYLPSDVDALNEEKTAVLLSLLVRSSERTAASVADDAGSALDLATTIFICQGRYCGGGSEPFIGWQHAICHRCQIGPFQSAEEVRIPEFRFALQASKAVCSLASLLGLDAGVVTPQDLDRADGRFVCLTCPLATYHNPFARRALSWGHCASLLPDTCLNPKID
;
A
#
# COMPACT_ATOMS: atom_id res chain seq x y z
N MET A 1 -18.67 -48.77 50.25
CA MET A 1 -17.28 -49.20 50.00
C MET A 1 -16.67 -48.17 49.05
N ARG A 2 -15.94 -47.17 49.59
CA ARG A 2 -14.46 -47.02 49.62
C ARG A 2 -13.81 -46.74 48.25
N GLY A 3 -13.10 -45.60 48.19
CA GLY A 3 -12.09 -45.21 47.18
C GLY A 3 -12.58 -44.05 46.29
N ALA A 4 -12.26 -42.76 46.44
CA ALA A 4 -11.10 -42.02 46.96
C ALA A 4 -9.81 -42.13 46.10
N SER A 5 -9.70 -41.22 45.13
CA SER A 5 -8.50 -40.75 44.42
C SER A 5 -8.92 -39.42 43.77
N GLY A 6 -8.40 -38.23 44.04
CA GLY A 6 -7.03 -37.78 44.32
C GLY A 6 -6.71 -36.74 43.22
N PRO A 7 -6.44 -35.45 43.52
CA PRO A 7 -6.40 -34.39 42.50
C PRO A 7 -5.05 -34.30 41.77
N SER A 8 -5.11 -34.00 40.47
CA SER A 8 -3.94 -33.75 39.60
C SER A 8 -3.20 -32.45 39.97
N PRO A 9 -1.87 -32.39 39.81
CA PRO A 9 -1.07 -31.19 40.08
C PRO A 9 -1.10 -30.17 38.93
N PRO A 10 -0.74 -28.90 39.18
CA PRO A 10 -0.69 -27.86 38.15
C PRO A 10 0.59 -27.96 37.32
N ILE A 11 0.45 -27.92 36.00
CA ILE A 11 1.57 -27.79 35.06
C ILE A 11 1.95 -26.30 34.99
N THR A 12 3.07 -25.96 35.63
CA THR A 12 3.82 -24.73 35.37
C THR A 12 4.49 -24.82 34.00
N ASN A 13 4.09 -23.96 33.06
CA ASN A 13 4.80 -23.79 31.79
C ASN A 13 5.46 -22.40 31.78
N GLN A 14 6.66 -22.31 32.33
CA GLN A 14 7.64 -21.27 32.01
C GLN A 14 8.43 -21.75 30.81
N GLN A 15 8.36 -21.03 29.69
CA GLN A 15 9.44 -20.80 28.71
C GLN A 15 8.83 -20.24 27.42
N ASN A 16 9.18 -18.99 27.09
CA ASN A 16 9.69 -18.58 25.78
C ASN A 16 9.76 -17.05 25.73
N ALA A 17 10.92 -16.55 26.16
CA ALA A 17 11.43 -15.24 25.82
C ALA A 17 12.15 -15.30 24.46
N ALA A 18 12.26 -14.13 23.83
CA ALA A 18 13.06 -13.81 22.65
C ALA A 18 12.55 -14.32 21.29
N LYS A 19 11.79 -13.46 20.60
CA LYS A 19 11.89 -13.33 19.14
C LYS A 19 12.42 -11.94 18.82
N ASP A 20 13.69 -11.92 18.43
CA ASP A 20 14.35 -10.78 17.81
C ASP A 20 13.63 -10.39 16.52
N SER A 21 13.19 -9.13 16.46
CA SER A 21 12.72 -8.51 15.23
C SER A 21 13.94 -8.02 14.44
N HIS A 22 14.33 -8.80 13.42
CA HIS A 22 15.22 -8.34 12.36
C HIS A 22 14.45 -7.30 11.51
N VAL A 23 14.66 -6.02 11.80
CA VAL A 23 14.25 -4.93 10.91
C VAL A 23 15.41 -4.70 9.94
N GLN A 24 15.25 -5.19 8.72
CA GLN A 24 16.10 -4.89 7.57
C GLN A 24 15.85 -3.42 7.17
N ALA A 25 16.75 -2.51 7.55
CA ALA A 25 16.76 -1.16 7.00
C ALA A 25 17.51 -1.18 5.67
N ASN A 26 16.78 -1.08 4.56
CA ASN A 26 17.35 -0.82 3.24
C ASN A 26 17.99 0.58 3.25
N TYR A 27 19.29 0.62 2.98
CA TYR A 27 20.05 1.84 2.68
C TYR A 27 20.42 1.79 1.21
N ASP A 28 19.55 2.33 0.36
CA ASP A 28 19.86 2.70 -1.01
C ASP A 28 19.21 4.07 -1.23
N ASP A 29 20.05 5.11 -1.34
CA ASP A 29 19.82 6.32 -2.14
C ASP A 29 20.91 7.35 -1.82
N LEU A 30 21.96 7.36 -2.65
CA LEU A 30 22.85 8.50 -2.83
C LEU A 30 22.93 8.80 -4.32
N GLU A 31 21.96 9.57 -4.82
CA GLU A 31 22.09 10.31 -6.07
C GLU A 31 22.24 11.82 -5.79
N SER A 32 23.42 12.32 -6.15
CA SER A 32 23.66 13.47 -7.03
C SER A 32 22.61 14.60 -7.10
N GLY A 33 22.99 15.80 -6.64
CA GLY A 33 22.27 17.06 -6.95
C GLY A 33 22.94 18.33 -6.41
N PRO A 34 22.74 19.52 -7.02
CA PRO A 34 23.87 20.34 -7.49
C PRO A 34 24.18 21.64 -6.72
N LEU A 35 25.36 22.19 -7.08
CA LEU A 35 25.83 23.59 -7.12
C LEU A 35 25.02 24.65 -6.36
N CYS A 36 25.68 25.24 -5.35
CA CYS A 36 25.19 26.35 -4.54
C CYS A 36 25.42 27.69 -5.26
N GLU A 37 24.32 28.39 -5.58
CA GLU A 37 24.30 29.78 -6.01
C GLU A 37 24.60 30.74 -4.84
N ARG A 38 25.29 31.84 -5.14
CA ARG A 38 25.56 32.94 -4.21
C ARG A 38 24.45 33.98 -4.27
N GLY A 39 23.99 34.44 -3.11
CA GLY A 39 23.22 35.67 -2.95
C GLY A 39 23.38 36.27 -1.54
N PRO A 40 23.27 37.60 -1.36
CA PRO A 40 24.05 38.35 -0.36
C PRO A 40 23.23 38.90 0.81
N GLY A 41 23.91 39.25 1.92
CA GLY A 41 23.40 40.25 2.88
C GLY A 41 23.84 40.09 4.35
N MET A 42 24.86 40.88 4.73
CA MET A 42 25.13 41.55 6.03
C MET A 42 25.12 40.72 7.36
N SER A 43 25.87 41.00 8.43
CA SER A 43 26.51 42.22 8.93
C SER A 43 27.67 41.89 9.88
N LYS A 44 28.36 42.95 10.29
CA LYS A 44 29.68 43.06 10.92
C LYS A 44 29.70 42.66 12.40
N HIS A 45 30.79 42.03 12.85
CA HIS A 45 31.68 42.50 13.94
C HIS A 45 32.59 41.36 14.44
N LEU A 46 33.87 41.44 14.02
CA LEU A 46 35.12 41.05 14.69
C LEU A 46 36.16 40.81 13.58
N LEU A 47 36.89 41.88 13.27
CA LEU A 47 37.89 41.95 12.21
C LEU A 47 39.13 41.15 12.61
N TRP A 48 39.31 39.99 11.98
CA TRP A 48 40.65 39.47 11.68
C TRP A 48 41.06 40.04 10.31
N PRO A 49 42.34 40.42 10.09
CA PRO A 49 42.75 40.95 8.79
C PRO A 49 42.47 39.92 7.69
N SER A 50 41.61 40.28 6.75
CA SER A 50 41.36 39.52 5.53
C SER A 50 42.60 39.62 4.65
N VAL A 51 43.57 38.74 4.88
CA VAL A 51 44.62 38.44 3.90
C VAL A 51 43.91 37.85 2.69
N GLY A 52 43.90 38.59 1.58
CA GLY A 52 43.27 38.18 0.33
C GLY A 52 43.69 36.75 -0.01
N ARG A 53 42.72 35.86 -0.23
CA ARG A 53 42.99 34.50 -0.68
C ARG A 53 43.71 34.60 -2.04
N PRO A 54 44.98 34.23 -2.16
CA PRO A 54 45.52 33.94 -3.47
C PRO A 54 44.78 32.68 -3.94
N ALA A 55 44.20 32.73 -5.13
CA ALA A 55 43.71 31.53 -5.81
C ALA A 55 44.89 30.66 -6.25
N LEU A 56 45.65 30.13 -5.29
CA LEU A 56 46.64 29.09 -5.54
C LEU A 56 45.91 27.75 -5.59
N ARG A 57 45.24 27.49 -6.71
CA ARG A 57 44.96 26.11 -7.12
C ARG A 57 46.31 25.48 -7.51
N ARG A 58 47.06 25.01 -6.52
CA ARG A 58 48.21 24.12 -6.79
C ARG A 58 47.66 22.73 -7.11
N PRO A 59 48.01 22.13 -8.27
CA PRO A 59 47.50 20.81 -8.62
C PRO A 59 48.05 19.76 -7.65
N LEU A 60 47.15 19.18 -6.85
CA LEU A 60 47.39 17.94 -6.13
C LEU A 60 47.23 16.79 -7.13
N LEU A 61 48.34 16.19 -7.54
CA LEU A 61 48.34 14.89 -8.21
C LEU A 61 48.75 13.83 -7.17
N SER A 62 47.81 12.99 -6.78
CA SER A 62 48.08 11.79 -5.99
C SER A 62 48.02 10.56 -6.90
N VAL A 63 49.00 9.68 -6.79
CA VAL A 63 48.76 8.24 -6.93
C VAL A 63 49.19 7.62 -5.62
N GLY A 64 48.24 6.97 -4.96
CA GLY A 64 48.49 6.32 -3.69
C GLY A 64 47.29 5.54 -3.21
N THR A 65 47.38 4.22 -3.30
CA THR A 65 46.51 3.26 -2.63
C THR A 65 46.55 3.48 -1.10
N SER A 66 45.48 3.07 -0.41
CA SER A 66 45.24 3.32 1.02
C SER A 66 46.50 3.14 1.88
N GLY A 67 47.00 4.25 2.45
CA GLY A 67 48.26 4.29 3.24
C GLY A 67 49.37 5.19 2.66
N SER A 68 49.19 5.76 1.47
CA SER A 68 50.21 6.56 0.81
C SER A 68 50.38 7.95 1.43
N LYS A 69 51.60 8.30 1.86
CA LYS A 69 51.95 9.64 2.33
C LYS A 69 52.07 10.58 1.12
N CYS A 70 51.29 11.65 1.11
CA CYS A 70 51.39 12.69 0.09
C CYS A 70 52.42 13.73 0.51
N TYR A 71 53.33 14.07 -0.40
CA TYR A 71 54.29 15.15 -0.22
C TYR A 71 54.14 16.17 -1.35
N TRP A 72 54.40 17.43 -1.06
CA TRP A 72 54.46 18.46 -2.08
C TRP A 72 55.67 18.20 -2.98
N ARG A 73 55.44 18.09 -4.30
CA ARG A 73 56.49 17.78 -5.27
C ARG A 73 57.62 18.81 -5.20
N GLU A 74 57.26 20.08 -5.11
CA GLU A 74 58.22 21.18 -5.04
C GLU A 74 59.13 21.04 -3.81
N ASP A 75 58.58 20.65 -2.66
CA ASP A 75 59.33 20.44 -1.42
C ASP A 75 60.28 19.25 -1.53
N ILE A 76 59.83 18.14 -2.15
CA ILE A 76 60.67 16.96 -2.38
C ILE A 76 61.82 17.28 -3.33
N VAL A 77 61.55 17.98 -4.43
CA VAL A 77 62.58 18.40 -5.40
C VAL A 77 63.57 19.35 -4.75
N ALA A 78 63.09 20.35 -4.01
CA ALA A 78 63.94 21.30 -3.30
C ALA A 78 64.83 20.61 -2.24
N MET A 79 64.25 19.69 -1.46
CA MET A 79 64.97 18.91 -0.45
C MET A 79 66.02 17.99 -1.09
N SER A 80 65.67 17.32 -2.19
CA SER A 80 66.57 16.44 -2.94
C SER A 80 67.77 17.20 -3.49
N LYS A 81 67.54 18.39 -4.05
CA LYS A 81 68.61 19.28 -4.54
C LYS A 81 69.54 19.69 -3.39
N GLN A 82 68.97 20.18 -2.29
CA GLN A 82 69.75 20.60 -1.11
C GLN A 82 70.60 19.46 -0.55
N PHE A 83 70.03 18.25 -0.48
CA PHE A 83 70.75 17.05 -0.02
C PHE A 83 71.88 16.64 -0.97
N ALA A 84 71.65 16.72 -2.29
CA ALA A 84 72.67 16.44 -3.30
C ALA A 84 73.87 17.40 -3.20
N ASP A 85 73.62 18.69 -2.92
CA ASP A 85 74.67 19.69 -2.72
C ASP A 85 75.56 19.36 -1.51
N TYR A 86 74.97 18.96 -0.37
CA TYR A 86 75.73 18.50 0.80
C TYR A 86 76.56 17.25 0.50
N ARG A 87 75.99 16.24 -0.19
CA ARG A 87 76.73 15.03 -0.57
C ARG A 87 77.91 15.35 -1.50
N LYS A 88 77.71 16.24 -2.46
CA LYS A 88 78.77 16.71 -3.36
C LYS A 88 79.89 17.40 -2.57
N ALA A 89 79.55 18.23 -1.58
CA ALA A 89 80.53 18.90 -0.72
C ALA A 89 81.37 17.90 0.10
N VAL A 90 80.75 16.85 0.62
CA VAL A 90 81.45 15.74 1.33
C VAL A 90 82.40 15.01 0.37
N ALA A 91 81.95 14.65 -0.83
CA ALA A 91 82.78 13.96 -1.82
C ALA A 91 84.00 14.77 -2.27
N MET A 92 83.90 16.11 -2.28
CA MET A 92 85.02 17.01 -2.57
C MET A 92 85.96 17.24 -1.38
N GLY A 93 85.76 16.58 -0.24
CA GLY A 93 86.65 16.69 0.92
C GLY A 93 86.63 18.08 1.60
N LYS A 94 85.57 18.87 1.42
CA LYS A 94 85.46 20.19 2.05
C LYS A 94 85.44 20.04 3.58
N SER A 95 86.29 20.79 4.27
CA SER A 95 86.34 20.79 5.74
C SER A 95 84.96 21.12 6.33
N GLY A 96 84.50 20.34 7.30
CA GLY A 96 83.20 20.50 7.97
C GLY A 96 81.97 20.01 7.19
N ALA A 97 82.10 19.57 5.93
CA ALA A 97 80.94 19.19 5.11
C ALA A 97 80.16 17.98 5.67
N LYS A 98 80.85 17.01 6.28
CA LYS A 98 80.20 15.84 6.91
C LYS A 98 79.32 16.26 8.08
N LYS A 99 79.86 17.09 8.98
CA LYS A 99 79.10 17.65 10.09
C LYS A 99 77.88 18.44 9.61
N ALA A 100 78.03 19.25 8.57
CA ALA A 100 76.92 20.02 8.01
C ALA A 100 75.80 19.12 7.43
N LEU A 101 76.15 18.00 6.80
CA LEU A 101 75.18 17.01 6.32
C LEU A 101 74.46 16.31 7.49
N ASP A 102 75.21 15.93 8.54
CA ASP A 102 74.65 15.29 9.73
C ASP A 102 73.70 16.24 10.49
N ASP A 103 74.10 17.50 10.66
CA ASP A 103 73.30 18.56 11.26
C ASP A 103 72.02 18.83 10.45
N PHE A 104 72.13 18.91 9.12
CA PHE A 104 70.97 19.05 8.23
C PHE A 104 70.01 17.87 8.34
N THR A 105 70.54 16.65 8.32
CA THR A 105 69.73 15.42 8.43
C THR A 105 69.01 15.38 9.77
N THR A 106 69.71 15.68 10.86
CA THR A 106 69.15 15.75 12.21
C THR A 106 68.05 16.81 12.30
N SER A 107 68.29 18.00 11.77
CA SER A 107 67.31 19.09 11.73
C SER A 107 66.06 18.72 10.94
N ARG A 108 66.21 18.07 9.78
CA ARG A 108 65.05 17.60 8.97
C ARG A 108 64.26 16.50 9.66
N LEU A 109 64.93 15.57 10.35
CA LEU A 109 64.25 14.54 11.15
C LEU A 109 63.43 15.16 12.29
N VAL A 110 64.00 16.14 13.01
CA VAL A 110 63.30 16.88 14.06
C VAL A 110 62.08 17.61 13.48
N LEU A 111 62.24 18.32 12.36
CA LEU A 111 61.14 19.02 11.69
C LEU A 111 60.04 18.06 11.23
N ALA A 112 60.39 16.90 10.66
CA ALA A 112 59.42 15.90 10.22
C ALA A 112 58.64 15.30 11.40
N ALA A 113 59.31 15.02 12.52
CA ALA A 113 58.67 14.57 13.75
C ALA A 113 57.69 15.63 14.28
N GLN A 114 58.12 16.89 14.39
CA GLN A 114 57.27 18.01 14.81
C GLN A 114 56.06 18.20 13.90
N THR A 115 56.27 18.15 12.58
CA THR A 115 55.19 18.28 11.58
C THR A 115 54.19 17.14 11.69
N THR A 116 54.66 15.91 11.95
CA THR A 116 53.79 14.74 12.13
C THR A 116 52.90 14.89 13.37
N VAL A 117 53.47 15.36 14.49
CA VAL A 117 52.70 15.65 15.72
C VAL A 117 51.68 16.75 15.47
N ALA A 118 52.08 17.85 14.83
CA ALA A 118 51.17 18.95 14.49
C ALA A 118 50.03 18.49 13.58
N ALA A 119 50.32 17.69 12.54
CA ALA A 119 49.32 17.15 11.63
C ALA A 119 48.31 16.24 12.35
N ARG A 120 48.78 15.41 13.29
CA ARG A 120 47.90 14.58 14.14
C ARG A 120 46.98 15.46 14.98
N ASN A 121 47.51 16.47 15.65
CA ASN A 121 46.72 17.38 16.49
C ASN A 121 45.68 18.16 15.66
N CYS A 122 46.05 18.61 14.44
CA CYS A 122 45.11 19.24 13.52
C CYS A 122 43.99 18.27 13.08
N LYS A 123 44.32 17.01 12.80
CA LYS A 123 43.33 15.98 12.45
C LYS A 123 42.37 15.72 13.60
N GLU A 124 42.89 15.54 14.81
CA GLU A 124 42.09 15.34 16.01
C GLU A 124 41.17 16.54 16.26
N TRP A 125 41.71 17.76 16.20
CA TRP A 125 40.92 18.98 16.33
C TRP A 125 39.78 19.07 15.29
N LEU A 126 40.02 18.69 14.03
CA LEU A 126 38.98 18.67 13.01
C LEU A 126 37.86 17.67 13.34
N VAL A 127 38.22 16.47 13.81
CA VAL A 127 37.25 15.44 14.22
C VAL A 127 36.44 15.92 15.42
N THR A 128 37.10 16.36 16.49
CA THR A 128 36.44 16.87 17.70
C THR A 128 35.52 18.05 17.38
N ARG A 129 35.97 18.98 16.53
CA ARG A 129 35.14 20.13 16.10
C ARG A 129 33.92 19.69 15.29
N ALA A 130 34.07 18.70 14.41
CA ALA A 130 32.96 18.17 13.62
C ALA A 130 31.91 17.46 14.50
N GLU A 131 32.36 16.66 15.48
CA GLU A 131 31.50 16.00 16.46
C GLU A 131 30.78 17.02 17.34
N ALA A 132 31.50 18.01 17.89
CA ALA A 132 30.90 19.09 18.66
C ALA A 132 29.84 19.85 17.85
N ALA A 133 30.10 20.14 16.57
CA ALA A 133 29.13 20.77 15.69
C ALA A 133 27.91 19.89 15.41
N LYS A 134 28.09 18.56 15.30
CA LYS A 134 26.99 17.59 15.14
C LYS A 134 26.10 17.56 16.39
N VAL A 135 26.71 17.48 17.58
CA VAL A 135 26.00 17.49 18.87
C VAL A 135 25.25 18.81 19.06
N ALA A 136 25.87 19.95 18.78
CA ALA A 136 25.23 21.27 18.89
C ALA A 136 24.01 21.40 17.95
N LYS A 137 24.11 20.90 16.72
CA LYS A 137 22.97 20.86 15.79
C LYS A 137 21.84 19.98 16.30
N HIS A 138 22.16 18.80 16.83
CA HIS A 138 21.16 17.89 17.40
C HIS A 138 20.44 18.53 18.59
N GLN A 139 21.18 19.11 19.54
CA GLN A 139 20.60 19.82 20.69
C GLN A 139 19.67 20.96 20.26
N LEU A 140 20.03 21.68 19.19
CA LEU A 140 19.19 22.75 18.66
C LEU A 140 17.90 22.23 18.03
N ARG A 141 17.94 21.09 17.32
CA ARG A 141 16.75 20.40 16.79
C ARG A 141 15.84 19.91 17.91
N GLU A 142 16.40 19.28 18.93
CA GLU A 142 15.64 18.78 20.09
C GLU A 142 14.96 19.91 20.86
N LYS A 143 15.70 21.00 21.14
CA LYS A 143 15.13 22.20 21.78
C LYS A 143 14.00 22.77 20.93
N ARG A 144 14.21 22.93 19.62
CA ARG A 144 13.18 23.41 18.69
C ARG A 144 11.94 22.51 18.69
N TYR A 145 12.12 21.19 18.64
CA TYR A 145 11.02 20.22 18.69
C TYR A 145 10.24 20.33 20.00
N HIS A 146 10.95 20.43 21.14
CA HIS A 146 10.35 20.63 22.45
C HIS A 146 9.51 21.92 22.49
N ASP A 147 10.06 23.05 22.03
CA ASP A 147 9.35 24.34 22.01
C ASP A 147 8.08 24.28 21.13
N ILE A 148 8.16 23.61 19.97
CA ILE A 148 7.00 23.39 19.08
C ILE A 148 5.93 22.56 19.79
N ARG A 149 6.33 21.47 20.45
CA ARG A 149 5.43 20.59 21.20
C ARG A 149 4.74 21.35 22.33
N GLN A 150 5.48 22.13 23.13
CA GLN A 150 4.90 22.93 24.21
C GLN A 150 3.88 23.95 23.69
N ARG A 151 4.16 24.62 22.57
CA ARG A 151 3.21 25.55 21.95
C ARG A 151 1.94 24.85 21.46
N LEU A 152 2.04 23.65 20.88
CA LEU A 152 0.87 22.88 20.47
C LEU A 152 0.03 22.41 21.67
N LEU A 153 0.67 21.98 22.76
CA LEU A 153 -0.03 21.65 24.01
C LEU A 153 -0.78 22.87 24.56
N ALA A 154 -0.13 24.04 24.56
CA ALA A 154 -0.76 25.30 24.98
C ALA A 154 -1.95 25.72 24.09
N LEU A 155 -1.99 25.26 22.84
CA LEU A 155 -3.11 25.44 21.91
C LEU A 155 -4.23 24.37 22.07
N GLY A 156 -4.07 23.43 23.00
CA GLY A 156 -5.07 22.39 23.29
C GLY A 156 -4.98 21.15 22.41
N HIS A 157 -3.87 20.95 21.68
CA HIS A 157 -3.62 19.70 20.98
C HIS A 157 -3.20 18.59 21.95
N ASP A 158 -3.56 17.34 21.63
CA ASP A 158 -3.19 16.16 22.40
C ASP A 158 -1.79 15.66 21.99
N GLU A 159 -0.97 15.29 22.98
CA GLU A 159 0.38 14.77 22.75
C GLU A 159 0.41 13.54 21.83
N LYS A 160 -0.62 12.68 21.90
CA LYS A 160 -0.71 11.47 21.06
C LYS A 160 -0.72 11.82 19.55
N ASP A 161 -1.16 13.03 19.20
CA ASP A 161 -1.26 13.48 17.82
C ASP A 161 0.07 14.08 17.29
N MET A 162 1.11 14.14 18.12
CA MET A 162 2.37 14.83 17.82
C MET A 162 3.55 13.90 17.48
N HIS A 163 3.36 12.57 17.56
CA HIS A 163 4.44 11.58 17.44
C HIS A 163 5.18 11.61 16.08
N ARG A 164 4.56 12.14 15.02
CA ARG A 164 5.16 12.27 13.67
C ARG A 164 5.69 13.67 13.33
N LEU A 165 5.61 14.63 14.25
CA LEU A 165 6.01 16.01 13.95
C LEU A 165 7.49 16.17 13.55
N HIS A 166 8.38 15.34 14.10
CA HIS A 166 9.81 15.41 13.81
C HIS A 166 10.17 15.12 12.35
N THR A 167 9.28 14.47 11.59
CA THR A 167 9.49 14.17 10.17
C THR A 167 9.19 15.35 9.25
N LEU A 168 8.56 16.42 9.78
CA LEU A 168 8.22 17.59 8.99
C LEU A 168 9.46 18.47 8.75
N PRO A 169 9.78 18.82 7.48
CA PRO A 169 10.94 19.68 7.19
C PRO A 169 10.87 21.08 7.84
N VAL A 170 9.67 21.57 8.15
CA VAL A 170 9.48 22.85 8.87
C VAL A 170 9.86 22.75 10.35
N VAL A 171 9.80 21.54 10.92
CA VAL A 171 10.17 21.21 12.30
C VAL A 171 11.66 20.86 12.37
N ASP A 172 12.18 20.03 11.46
CA ASP A 172 13.59 19.61 11.43
C ASP A 172 14.55 20.70 10.90
N LYS A 173 14.71 21.79 11.68
CA LYS A 173 15.63 22.88 11.36
C LYS A 173 16.69 23.07 12.43
N ASN A 174 17.92 23.33 11.99
CA ASN A 174 19.06 23.70 12.85
C ASN A 174 19.01 25.19 13.27
N SER A 175 17.86 25.66 13.76
CA SER A 175 17.70 27.06 14.20
C SER A 175 16.69 27.15 15.34
N GLU A 176 16.89 28.09 16.25
CA GLU A 176 15.95 28.33 17.34
C GLU A 176 14.54 28.68 16.82
N LEU A 177 13.53 28.36 17.62
CA LEU A 177 12.16 28.70 17.31
C LEU A 177 11.92 30.19 17.64
N THR A 178 11.90 31.03 16.60
CA THR A 178 11.51 32.43 16.75
C THR A 178 10.01 32.60 16.55
N GLU A 179 9.43 33.65 17.12
CA GLU A 179 8.00 33.96 16.99
C GLU A 179 7.58 34.13 15.53
N ARG A 180 8.41 34.81 14.74
CA ARG A 180 8.21 34.93 13.29
C ARG A 180 8.17 33.57 12.60
N SER A 181 9.15 32.70 12.89
CA SER A 181 9.22 31.37 12.27
C SER A 181 8.05 30.47 12.69
N TRP A 182 7.60 30.58 13.94
CA TRP A 182 6.42 29.89 14.45
C TRP A 182 5.17 30.31 13.66
N ASN A 183 4.90 31.62 13.58
CA ASN A 183 3.71 32.12 12.88
C ASN A 183 3.68 31.73 11.40
N THR A 184 4.84 31.62 10.74
CA THR A 184 4.92 31.15 9.35
C THR A 184 4.59 29.66 9.21
N MET A 185 5.09 28.79 10.10
CA MET A 185 4.94 27.33 9.96
C MET A 185 3.72 26.74 10.67
N ARG A 186 3.09 27.51 11.58
CA ARG A 186 1.98 27.06 12.43
C ARG A 186 0.87 26.36 11.63
N LYS A 187 0.40 26.96 10.55
CA LYS A 187 -0.67 26.40 9.70
C LYS A 187 -0.34 25.00 9.18
N ALA A 188 0.91 24.78 8.75
CA ALA A 188 1.34 23.49 8.24
C ALA A 188 1.42 22.43 9.36
N ILE A 189 1.90 22.84 10.54
CA ILE A 189 1.99 21.97 11.72
C ILE A 189 0.59 21.60 12.23
N GLU A 190 -0.31 22.56 12.43
CA GLU A 190 -1.70 22.30 12.86
C GLU A 190 -2.44 21.41 11.84
N GLY A 191 -2.23 21.64 10.54
CA GLY A 191 -2.76 20.77 9.49
C GLY A 191 -2.30 19.32 9.63
N HIS A 192 -1.01 19.10 9.92
CA HIS A 192 -0.48 17.75 10.17
C HIS A 192 -1.05 17.13 11.45
N VAL A 193 -1.06 17.86 12.57
CA VAL A 193 -1.59 17.37 13.85
C VAL A 193 -3.07 17.01 13.73
N ASN A 194 -3.86 17.84 13.05
CA ASN A 194 -5.28 17.57 12.82
C ASN A 194 -5.50 16.34 11.94
N HIS A 195 -4.66 16.12 10.93
CA HIS A 195 -4.70 14.90 10.13
C HIS A 195 -4.38 13.67 10.98
N VAL A 196 -3.32 13.70 11.79
CA VAL A 196 -2.96 12.61 12.70
C VAL A 196 -4.08 12.34 13.71
N ARG A 197 -4.69 13.39 14.26
CA ARG A 197 -5.86 13.31 15.16
C ARG A 197 -7.05 12.63 14.48
N ALA A 198 -7.40 13.02 13.25
CA ALA A 198 -8.49 12.40 12.51
C ALA A 198 -8.23 10.91 12.27
N THR A 199 -7.01 10.55 11.85
CA THR A 199 -6.60 9.15 11.71
C THR A 199 -6.64 8.38 13.03
N ARG A 200 -6.24 9.02 14.14
CA ARG A 200 -6.29 8.42 15.48
C ARG A 200 -7.73 8.12 15.89
N ILE A 201 -8.63 9.10 15.79
CA ILE A 201 -10.05 8.95 16.11
C ILE A 201 -10.67 7.83 15.28
N GLN A 202 -10.40 7.80 13.96
CA GLN A 202 -10.89 6.73 13.09
C GLN A 202 -10.37 5.37 13.55
N ARG A 203 -9.06 5.25 13.84
CA ARG A 203 -8.45 4.00 14.32
C ARG A 203 -9.01 3.55 15.66
N GLU A 204 -9.21 4.47 16.60
CA GLU A 204 -9.79 4.20 17.92
C GLU A 204 -11.26 3.79 17.82
N ARG A 205 -11.98 4.28 16.81
CA ARG A 205 -13.38 3.90 16.52
C ARG A 205 -13.52 2.55 15.81
N LEU A 206 -12.51 2.07 15.07
CA LEU A 206 -12.56 0.82 14.32
C LEU A 206 -12.95 -0.43 15.15
N PRO A 207 -12.40 -0.67 16.36
CA PRO A 207 -12.81 -1.81 17.18
C PRO A 207 -14.30 -1.79 17.54
N LEU A 208 -14.85 -0.61 17.86
CA LEU A 208 -16.27 -0.44 18.14
C LEU A 208 -17.09 -0.79 16.88
N LEU A 209 -16.75 -0.21 15.73
CA LEU A 209 -17.45 -0.50 14.46
C LEU A 209 -17.44 -2.01 14.13
N ARG A 210 -16.29 -2.68 14.30
CA ARG A 210 -16.19 -4.13 14.11
C ARG A 210 -17.11 -4.89 15.07
N SER A 211 -17.10 -4.53 16.35
CA SER A 211 -17.99 -5.14 17.33
C SER A 211 -19.46 -4.96 16.96
N ARG A 212 -19.86 -3.78 16.45
CA ARG A 212 -21.23 -3.54 15.96
C ARG A 212 -21.57 -4.41 14.74
N MET A 213 -20.64 -4.52 13.78
CA MET A 213 -20.79 -5.36 12.59
C MET A 213 -20.95 -6.85 12.97
N ASP A 214 -20.22 -7.32 13.98
CA ASP A 214 -20.32 -8.69 14.49
C ASP A 214 -21.69 -8.96 15.14
N VAL A 215 -22.21 -8.01 15.91
CA VAL A 215 -23.58 -8.10 16.48
C VAL A 215 -24.63 -8.18 15.37
N ILE A 216 -24.55 -7.30 14.37
CA ILE A 216 -25.47 -7.31 13.22
C ILE A 216 -25.36 -8.62 12.46
N LYS A 217 -24.15 -9.10 12.20
CA LYS A 217 -23.92 -10.39 11.52
C LYS A 217 -24.56 -11.54 12.29
N SER A 218 -24.43 -11.57 13.61
CA SER A 218 -25.07 -12.59 14.44
C SER A 218 -26.59 -12.53 14.33
N VAL A 219 -27.19 -11.34 14.52
CA VAL A 219 -28.64 -11.14 14.47
C VAL A 219 -29.21 -11.43 13.08
N TYR A 220 -28.48 -11.06 12.02
CA TYR A 220 -28.87 -11.35 10.64
C TYR A 220 -28.78 -12.84 10.31
N ASN A 221 -27.78 -13.56 10.84
CA ASN A 221 -27.69 -15.01 10.69
C ASN A 221 -28.85 -15.73 11.38
N ASP A 222 -29.24 -15.30 12.59
CA ASP A 222 -30.44 -15.80 13.27
C ASP A 222 -31.69 -15.59 12.39
N TYR A 223 -31.84 -14.39 11.81
CA TYR A 223 -32.95 -14.08 10.91
C TYR A 223 -32.96 -14.99 9.67
N LYS A 224 -31.81 -15.16 8.98
CA LYS A 224 -31.71 -16.05 7.81
C LYS A 224 -32.08 -17.50 8.15
N ALA A 225 -31.76 -17.97 9.35
CA ALA A 225 -32.14 -19.31 9.80
C ALA A 225 -33.66 -19.50 9.93
N THR A 226 -34.43 -18.41 10.09
CA THR A 226 -35.90 -18.43 10.08
C THR A 226 -36.52 -18.33 8.69
N ALA A 227 -35.74 -17.93 7.67
CA ALA A 227 -36.22 -17.76 6.31
C ALA A 227 -36.42 -19.12 5.62
N VAL A 228 -37.42 -19.20 4.73
CA VAL A 228 -37.68 -20.41 3.93
C VAL A 228 -36.46 -20.70 3.04
N PRO A 229 -35.93 -21.93 2.99
CA PRO A 229 -34.73 -22.26 2.21
C PRO A 229 -34.76 -21.82 0.75
N ALA A 230 -35.93 -21.88 0.10
CA ALA A 230 -36.12 -21.41 -1.28
C ALA A 230 -35.83 -19.91 -1.48
N THR A 231 -35.84 -19.11 -0.42
CA THR A 231 -35.59 -17.66 -0.46
C THR A 231 -34.13 -17.30 -0.12
N TRP A 232 -33.32 -18.26 0.34
CA TRP A 232 -31.96 -18.00 0.83
C TRP A 232 -31.05 -17.40 -0.24
N SER A 233 -31.26 -17.74 -1.51
CA SER A 233 -30.48 -17.21 -2.62
C SER A 233 -30.69 -15.71 -2.83
N TYR A 234 -31.89 -15.20 -2.51
CA TYR A 234 -32.24 -13.78 -2.61
C TYR A 234 -31.78 -12.97 -1.39
N GLN A 235 -31.32 -13.63 -0.33
CA GLN A 235 -30.78 -12.96 0.84
C GLN A 235 -29.39 -12.40 0.54
N PRO A 236 -29.14 -11.10 0.84
CA PRO A 236 -27.83 -10.51 0.70
C PRO A 236 -26.72 -11.26 1.45
N ALA A 237 -25.49 -11.11 0.99
CA ALA A 237 -24.33 -11.51 1.79
C ALA A 237 -24.25 -10.65 3.07
N ASP A 238 -23.57 -11.14 4.10
CA ASP A 238 -23.47 -10.45 5.39
C ASP A 238 -22.89 -9.03 5.23
N GLU A 239 -21.88 -8.87 4.36
CA GLU A 239 -21.24 -7.59 4.07
C GLU A 239 -22.15 -6.63 3.31
N VAL A 240 -23.13 -7.14 2.55
CA VAL A 240 -24.13 -6.31 1.86
C VAL A 240 -25.24 -5.95 2.83
N ALA A 241 -25.71 -6.91 3.64
CA ALA A 241 -26.73 -6.68 4.64
C ALA A 241 -26.31 -5.57 5.62
N GLN A 242 -25.07 -5.59 6.13
CA GLN A 242 -24.54 -4.56 7.03
C GLN A 242 -24.60 -3.13 6.44
N ARG A 243 -24.67 -2.98 5.12
CA ARG A 243 -24.74 -1.68 4.45
C ARG A 243 -26.17 -1.27 4.07
N LEU A 244 -27.17 -2.13 4.29
CA LEU A 244 -28.56 -1.75 4.08
C LEU A 244 -28.96 -0.63 5.04
N PRO A 245 -29.84 0.30 4.62
CA PRO A 245 -30.22 1.47 5.41
C PRO A 245 -30.58 1.16 6.88
N CYS A 246 -31.33 0.08 7.13
CA CYS A 246 -31.72 -0.34 8.47
C CYS A 246 -30.54 -0.68 9.40
N PHE A 247 -29.41 -1.16 8.86
CA PHE A 247 -28.22 -1.54 9.63
C PHE A 247 -27.11 -0.49 9.58
N ALA A 248 -26.92 0.19 8.45
CA ALA A 248 -25.90 1.22 8.28
C ALA A 248 -26.02 2.32 9.35
N ALA A 249 -27.26 2.78 9.60
CA ALA A 249 -27.53 3.77 10.63
C ALA A 249 -27.13 3.33 12.05
N LEU A 250 -27.17 2.03 12.35
CA LEU A 250 -26.76 1.47 13.64
C LEU A 250 -25.24 1.34 13.76
N ILE A 251 -24.56 1.00 12.66
CA ILE A 251 -23.09 0.90 12.62
C ILE A 251 -22.48 2.29 12.78
N ASP A 252 -22.97 3.25 12.01
CA ASP A 252 -22.42 4.60 11.92
C ASP A 252 -22.88 5.54 13.04
N ASP A 253 -23.74 5.06 13.95
CA ASP A 253 -24.22 5.77 15.14
C ASP A 253 -23.05 6.48 15.85
N PRO A 254 -23.12 7.81 16.05
CA PRO A 254 -21.99 8.59 16.57
C PRO A 254 -21.67 8.34 18.04
N SER A 255 -22.50 7.59 18.77
CA SER A 255 -22.22 7.24 20.16
C SER A 255 -21.02 6.31 20.28
N ASP A 256 -20.32 6.39 21.41
CA ASP A 256 -19.24 5.45 21.76
C ASP A 256 -19.76 4.18 22.45
N LEU A 257 -21.08 3.95 22.40
CA LEU A 257 -21.72 2.83 23.07
C LEU A 257 -21.71 1.57 22.20
N PRO A 258 -21.47 0.38 22.77
CA PRO A 258 -21.71 -0.88 22.08
C PRO A 258 -23.13 -0.95 21.52
N LEU A 259 -23.30 -1.61 20.36
CA LEU A 259 -24.61 -1.77 19.75
C LEU A 259 -25.45 -2.76 20.56
N ASP A 260 -26.62 -2.30 21.00
CA ASP A 260 -27.60 -3.13 21.68
C ASP A 260 -28.26 -4.11 20.70
N VAL A 261 -28.31 -5.38 21.10
CA VAL A 261 -28.91 -6.47 20.31
C VAL A 261 -30.39 -6.21 20.06
N GLN A 262 -31.11 -5.61 21.02
CA GLN A 262 -32.54 -5.35 20.86
C GLN A 262 -32.80 -4.30 19.77
N ARG A 263 -32.00 -3.21 19.73
CA ARG A 263 -32.02 -2.24 18.62
C ARG A 263 -31.79 -2.91 17.25
N CYS A 264 -30.86 -3.87 17.17
CA CYS A 264 -30.66 -4.65 15.93
C CYS A 264 -31.88 -5.48 15.55
N ARG A 265 -32.53 -6.14 16.52
CA ARG A 265 -33.74 -6.94 16.27
C ARG A 265 -34.91 -6.07 15.83
N GLU A 266 -34.98 -4.83 16.30
CA GLU A 266 -35.98 -3.86 15.83
C GLU A 266 -35.72 -3.43 14.38
N ALA A 267 -34.45 -3.22 14.00
CA ALA A 267 -34.07 -2.90 12.63
C ALA A 267 -34.44 -4.01 11.62
N LEU A 268 -34.46 -5.29 12.04
CA LEU A 268 -34.91 -6.41 11.19
C LEU A 268 -36.34 -6.24 10.66
N LYS A 269 -37.19 -5.42 11.30
CA LYS A 269 -38.55 -5.15 10.81
C LYS A 269 -38.55 -4.43 9.45
N TYR A 270 -37.49 -3.70 9.14
CA TYR A 270 -37.32 -2.96 7.88
C TYR A 270 -36.51 -3.74 6.84
N LEU A 271 -35.81 -4.79 7.26
CA LEU A 271 -34.94 -5.59 6.41
C LEU A 271 -35.64 -6.15 5.16
N PRO A 272 -36.87 -6.70 5.21
CA PRO A 272 -37.55 -7.15 3.99
C PRO A 272 -37.70 -6.03 2.95
N SER A 273 -38.14 -4.84 3.37
CA SER A 273 -38.29 -3.69 2.47
C SER A 273 -36.95 -3.24 1.87
N ASP A 274 -35.88 -3.24 2.66
CA ASP A 274 -34.54 -2.86 2.18
C ASP A 274 -33.99 -3.90 1.17
N VAL A 275 -34.26 -5.19 1.40
CA VAL A 275 -33.87 -6.28 0.48
C VAL A 275 -34.67 -6.19 -0.83
N ASP A 276 -35.96 -5.91 -0.74
CA ASP A 276 -36.82 -5.74 -1.92
C ASP A 276 -36.35 -4.56 -2.76
N ALA A 277 -36.09 -3.40 -2.14
CA ALA A 277 -35.57 -2.23 -2.84
C ALA A 277 -34.22 -2.52 -3.53
N LEU A 278 -33.31 -3.25 -2.86
CA LEU A 278 -32.05 -3.67 -3.48
C LEU A 278 -32.26 -4.61 -4.68
N ASN A 279 -33.21 -5.54 -4.58
CA ASN A 279 -33.52 -6.47 -5.65
C ASN A 279 -34.22 -5.76 -6.82
N GLU A 280 -35.08 -4.78 -6.56
CA GLU A 280 -35.68 -3.92 -7.58
C GLU A 280 -34.61 -3.11 -8.31
N GLU A 281 -33.65 -2.52 -7.60
CA GLU A 281 -32.54 -1.78 -8.20
C GLU A 281 -31.68 -2.67 -9.11
N LYS A 282 -31.33 -3.88 -8.64
CA LYS A 282 -30.63 -4.89 -9.46
C LYS A 282 -31.45 -5.26 -10.69
N THR A 283 -32.76 -5.50 -10.53
CA THR A 283 -33.66 -5.85 -11.64
C THR A 283 -33.70 -4.73 -12.68
N ALA A 284 -33.80 -3.47 -12.25
CA ALA A 284 -33.78 -2.31 -13.13
C ALA A 284 -32.46 -2.20 -13.92
N VAL A 285 -31.31 -2.50 -13.28
CA VAL A 285 -30.02 -2.56 -13.97
C VAL A 285 -30.02 -3.65 -15.05
N LEU A 286 -30.47 -4.86 -14.73
CA LEU A 286 -30.52 -5.98 -15.69
C LEU A 286 -31.46 -5.68 -16.86
N LEU A 287 -32.63 -5.08 -16.60
CA LEU A 287 -33.56 -4.63 -17.63
C LEU A 287 -32.92 -3.58 -18.55
N SER A 288 -32.21 -2.61 -17.99
CA SER A 288 -31.53 -1.58 -18.78
C SER A 288 -30.50 -2.19 -19.74
N LEU A 289 -29.82 -3.26 -19.32
CA LEU A 289 -28.86 -3.99 -20.16
C LEU A 289 -29.56 -4.75 -21.30
N LEU A 290 -30.74 -5.33 -21.04
CA LEU A 290 -31.54 -5.98 -22.08
C LEU A 290 -32.04 -4.97 -23.13
N VAL A 291 -32.60 -3.84 -22.68
CA VAL A 291 -33.09 -2.79 -23.60
C VAL A 291 -31.97 -2.24 -24.47
N ARG A 292 -30.76 -2.06 -23.91
CA ARG A 292 -29.60 -1.54 -24.66
C ARG A 292 -29.01 -2.54 -25.65
N SER A 293 -29.20 -3.83 -25.43
CA SER A 293 -28.58 -4.89 -26.24
C SER A 293 -29.52 -5.53 -27.25
N SER A 294 -30.83 -5.38 -27.05
CA SER A 294 -31.84 -5.85 -28.00
C SER A 294 -32.01 -4.84 -29.15
N GLU A 295 -32.17 -5.36 -30.36
CA GLU A 295 -32.69 -4.59 -31.51
C GLU A 295 -34.20 -4.30 -31.37
N ARG A 296 -34.86 -4.86 -30.33
CA ARG A 296 -36.26 -4.53 -30.01
C ARG A 296 -36.37 -3.06 -29.62
N THR A 297 -37.44 -2.42 -30.08
CA THR A 297 -37.77 -1.07 -29.63
C THR A 297 -38.01 -1.06 -28.12
N ALA A 298 -37.51 -0.04 -27.43
CA ALA A 298 -37.66 0.12 -25.98
C ALA A 298 -39.13 0.00 -25.50
N ALA A 299 -40.08 0.37 -26.37
CA ALA A 299 -41.52 0.24 -26.12
C ALA A 299 -41.98 -1.22 -25.92
N SER A 300 -41.44 -2.18 -26.68
CA SER A 300 -41.86 -3.59 -26.57
C SER A 300 -41.32 -4.28 -25.32
N VAL A 301 -40.24 -3.78 -24.72
CA VAL A 301 -39.66 -4.35 -23.50
C VAL A 301 -40.29 -3.73 -22.25
N ALA A 302 -40.80 -2.50 -22.34
CA ALA A 302 -41.43 -1.80 -21.22
C ALA A 302 -42.78 -2.41 -20.81
N ASP A 303 -43.58 -2.88 -21.77
CA ASP A 303 -44.92 -3.43 -21.50
C ASP A 303 -44.88 -4.81 -20.82
N ASP A 304 -43.76 -5.53 -20.88
CA ASP A 304 -43.60 -6.86 -20.29
C ASP A 304 -42.18 -7.13 -19.77
N ALA A 305 -41.65 -6.16 -19.00
CA ALA A 305 -40.30 -6.21 -18.46
C ALA A 305 -40.05 -7.47 -17.59
N GLY A 306 -41.07 -7.91 -16.85
CA GLY A 306 -41.02 -9.11 -16.02
C GLY A 306 -40.77 -10.37 -16.83
N SER A 307 -41.60 -10.65 -17.84
CA SER A 307 -41.45 -11.87 -18.64
C SER A 307 -40.17 -11.86 -19.47
N ALA A 308 -39.71 -10.68 -19.92
CA ALA A 308 -38.48 -10.56 -20.69
C ALA A 308 -37.26 -11.07 -19.91
N LEU A 309 -37.22 -10.84 -18.59
CA LEU A 309 -36.15 -11.34 -17.74
C LEU A 309 -36.21 -12.86 -17.49
N ASP A 310 -37.40 -13.45 -17.59
CA ASP A 310 -37.65 -14.89 -17.39
C ASP A 310 -37.32 -15.76 -18.62
N LEU A 311 -36.98 -15.14 -19.76
CA LEU A 311 -36.60 -15.86 -20.99
C LEU A 311 -35.26 -16.60 -20.82
N ALA A 312 -35.15 -17.80 -21.41
CA ALA A 312 -33.90 -18.57 -21.43
C ALA A 312 -32.77 -17.85 -22.19
N THR A 313 -33.14 -16.93 -23.07
CA THR A 313 -32.24 -16.12 -23.89
C THR A 313 -31.72 -14.89 -23.15
N THR A 314 -32.27 -14.59 -21.96
CA THR A 314 -31.80 -13.54 -21.08
C THR A 314 -30.59 -14.04 -20.29
N ILE A 315 -29.40 -13.69 -20.75
CA ILE A 315 -28.14 -14.19 -20.21
C ILE A 315 -27.23 -13.03 -19.86
N PHE A 316 -26.72 -13.03 -18.63
CA PHE A 316 -25.80 -12.01 -18.13
C PHE A 316 -24.46 -12.63 -17.74
N ILE A 317 -23.44 -11.80 -17.64
CA ILE A 317 -22.13 -12.16 -17.07
C ILE A 317 -21.62 -11.01 -16.23
N CYS A 318 -20.97 -11.33 -15.13
CA CYS A 318 -20.37 -10.34 -14.24
C CYS A 318 -18.96 -9.99 -14.75
N GLN A 319 -18.64 -8.71 -14.79
CA GLN A 319 -17.33 -8.18 -15.17
C GLN A 319 -16.40 -7.99 -13.95
N GLY A 320 -16.84 -8.41 -12.76
CA GLY A 320 -16.05 -8.36 -11.55
C GLY A 320 -14.74 -9.14 -11.70
N ARG A 321 -13.62 -8.53 -11.27
CA ARG A 321 -12.27 -9.12 -11.40
C ARG A 321 -12.14 -10.52 -10.77
N TYR A 322 -12.95 -10.80 -9.74
CA TYR A 322 -12.92 -12.06 -9.01
C TYR A 322 -13.92 -13.10 -9.57
N CYS A 323 -14.76 -12.73 -10.53
CA CYS A 323 -15.76 -13.61 -11.15
C CYS A 323 -15.20 -14.33 -12.39
N GLY A 324 -13.90 -14.64 -12.40
CA GLY A 324 -13.23 -15.35 -13.50
C GLY A 324 -13.26 -14.61 -14.85
N GLY A 325 -13.51 -13.29 -14.86
CA GLY A 325 -13.63 -12.52 -16.11
C GLY A 325 -14.92 -12.78 -16.89
N GLY A 326 -15.97 -13.30 -16.24
CA GLY A 326 -17.23 -13.62 -16.89
C GLY A 326 -17.23 -15.00 -17.55
N SER A 327 -16.52 -15.97 -16.96
CA SER A 327 -16.41 -17.34 -17.48
C SER A 327 -17.71 -18.14 -17.34
N GLU A 328 -18.58 -17.78 -16.41
CA GLU A 328 -19.85 -18.47 -16.18
C GLU A 328 -21.02 -17.51 -16.37
N PRO A 329 -21.89 -17.74 -17.37
CA PRO A 329 -23.08 -16.94 -17.56
C PRO A 329 -24.15 -17.21 -16.50
N PHE A 330 -24.81 -16.13 -16.09
CA PHE A 330 -26.04 -16.17 -15.32
C PHE A 330 -27.20 -16.31 -16.29
N ILE A 331 -27.84 -17.46 -16.26
CA ILE A 331 -29.01 -17.74 -17.09
C ILE A 331 -30.26 -17.30 -16.36
N GLY A 332 -30.98 -16.33 -16.91
CA GLY A 332 -32.10 -15.68 -16.26
C GLY A 332 -31.67 -14.70 -15.17
N TRP A 333 -32.59 -13.81 -14.82
CA TRP A 333 -32.33 -12.75 -13.83
C TRP A 333 -32.14 -13.27 -12.41
N GLN A 334 -32.81 -14.36 -12.03
CA GLN A 334 -32.75 -14.91 -10.68
C GLN A 334 -31.31 -15.30 -10.31
N HIS A 335 -30.59 -15.95 -11.22
CA HIS A 335 -29.17 -16.27 -11.02
C HIS A 335 -28.29 -15.02 -10.92
N ALA A 336 -28.58 -13.99 -11.71
CA ALA A 336 -27.82 -12.73 -11.68
C ALA A 336 -28.06 -11.96 -10.36
N ILE A 337 -29.29 -11.88 -9.85
CA ILE A 337 -29.58 -11.16 -8.60
C ILE A 337 -28.99 -11.85 -7.37
N CYS A 338 -28.97 -13.19 -7.38
CA CYS A 338 -28.35 -14.01 -6.34
C CYS A 338 -26.80 -14.01 -6.42
N HIS A 339 -26.22 -13.46 -7.48
CA HIS A 339 -24.78 -13.42 -7.66
C HIS A 339 -24.10 -12.55 -6.58
N ARG A 340 -23.10 -13.13 -5.93
CA ARG A 340 -22.26 -12.46 -4.94
C ARG A 340 -20.90 -12.18 -5.56
N CYS A 341 -20.76 -10.99 -6.15
CA CYS A 341 -19.45 -10.56 -6.63
C CYS A 341 -18.55 -10.33 -5.42
N GLN A 342 -17.46 -11.10 -5.31
CA GLN A 342 -16.46 -10.85 -4.29
C GLN A 342 -15.83 -9.48 -4.57
N ILE A 343 -16.13 -8.52 -3.70
CA ILE A 343 -15.45 -7.25 -3.66
C ILE A 343 -14.18 -7.50 -2.85
N GLY A 344 -13.01 -7.37 -3.49
CA GLY A 344 -11.72 -7.64 -2.82
C GLY A 344 -11.57 -6.85 -1.52
N PRO A 345 -10.71 -7.30 -0.58
CA PRO A 345 -10.61 -6.77 0.79
C PRO A 345 -10.16 -5.30 0.89
N PHE A 346 -9.83 -4.66 -0.25
CA PHE A 346 -9.28 -3.31 -0.33
C PHE A 346 -10.23 -2.27 -0.94
N GLN A 347 -11.44 -2.64 -1.39
CA GLN A 347 -12.37 -1.62 -1.90
C GLN A 347 -13.03 -0.87 -0.75
N SER A 348 -13.19 0.45 -0.91
CA SER A 348 -13.73 1.34 0.10
C SER A 348 -15.10 0.86 0.58
N ALA A 349 -15.33 0.97 1.90
CA ALA A 349 -16.47 0.39 2.58
C ALA A 349 -17.82 1.06 2.26
N GLU A 350 -17.84 2.11 1.44
CA GLU A 350 -18.89 3.15 1.47
C GLU A 350 -20.15 2.84 0.65
N GLU A 351 -20.16 1.92 -0.33
CA GLU A 351 -21.36 1.71 -1.16
C GLU A 351 -21.70 0.22 -1.39
N VAL A 352 -22.99 -0.12 -1.29
CA VAL A 352 -23.53 -1.38 -1.81
C VAL A 352 -23.43 -1.33 -3.33
N ARG A 353 -22.43 -2.02 -3.89
CA ARG A 353 -22.30 -2.08 -5.34
C ARG A 353 -23.10 -3.23 -5.92
N ILE A 354 -24.04 -2.89 -6.79
CA ILE A 354 -24.60 -3.84 -7.76
C ILE A 354 -23.44 -4.36 -8.61
N PRO A 355 -23.28 -5.69 -8.76
CA PRO A 355 -22.24 -6.22 -9.62
C PRO A 355 -22.32 -5.63 -11.02
N GLU A 356 -21.17 -5.34 -11.62
CA GLU A 356 -21.13 -4.85 -12.99
C GLU A 356 -21.48 -5.99 -13.94
N PHE A 357 -22.71 -6.00 -14.44
CA PHE A 357 -23.21 -6.99 -15.38
C PHE A 357 -23.08 -6.49 -16.82
N ARG A 358 -22.87 -7.43 -17.75
CA ARG A 358 -23.07 -7.23 -19.18
C ARG A 358 -24.03 -8.28 -19.73
N PHE A 359 -24.80 -7.91 -20.75
CA PHE A 359 -25.59 -8.86 -21.50
C PHE A 359 -24.68 -9.74 -22.37
N ALA A 360 -24.85 -11.06 -22.28
CA ALA A 360 -24.05 -12.03 -22.99
C ALA A 360 -24.67 -12.35 -24.37
N LEU A 361 -24.60 -11.40 -25.29
CA LEU A 361 -25.25 -11.49 -26.61
C LEU A 361 -24.96 -12.80 -27.37
N GLN A 362 -23.71 -13.28 -27.31
CA GLN A 362 -23.34 -14.53 -28.00
C GLN A 362 -23.97 -15.77 -27.37
N ALA A 363 -24.00 -15.85 -26.03
CA ALA A 363 -24.69 -16.92 -25.31
C ALA A 363 -26.19 -16.88 -25.60
N SER A 364 -26.78 -15.69 -25.61
CA SER A 364 -28.20 -15.49 -25.97
C SER A 364 -28.50 -16.02 -27.37
N LYS A 365 -27.70 -15.66 -28.38
CA LYS A 365 -27.84 -16.17 -29.76
C LYS A 365 -27.71 -17.69 -29.83
N ALA A 366 -26.76 -18.26 -29.10
CA ALA A 366 -26.60 -19.71 -29.03
C ALA A 366 -27.86 -20.38 -28.46
N VAL A 367 -28.40 -19.87 -27.35
CA VAL A 367 -29.64 -20.40 -26.76
C VAL A 367 -30.84 -20.22 -27.68
N CYS A 368 -30.95 -19.10 -28.42
CA CYS A 368 -31.98 -18.95 -29.46
C CYS A 368 -31.91 -20.08 -30.50
N SER A 369 -30.71 -20.41 -31.00
CA SER A 369 -30.53 -21.50 -31.98
C SER A 369 -30.86 -22.86 -31.39
N LEU A 370 -30.49 -23.12 -30.13
CA LEU A 370 -30.81 -24.37 -29.44
C LEU A 370 -32.33 -24.53 -29.24
N ALA A 371 -33.04 -23.45 -28.87
CA ALA A 371 -34.49 -23.46 -28.74
C ALA A 371 -35.16 -23.81 -30.09
N SER A 372 -34.71 -23.17 -31.19
CA SER A 372 -35.22 -23.48 -32.54
C SER A 372 -34.98 -24.93 -32.96
N LEU A 373 -33.82 -25.51 -32.62
CA LEU A 373 -33.52 -26.92 -32.90
C LEU A 373 -34.44 -27.89 -32.15
N LEU A 374 -34.93 -27.49 -30.98
CA LEU A 374 -35.90 -28.25 -30.19
C LEU A 374 -37.36 -27.95 -30.59
N GLY A 375 -37.58 -27.10 -31.59
CA GLY A 375 -38.92 -26.68 -32.01
C GLY A 375 -39.63 -25.75 -31.02
N LEU A 376 -38.87 -25.03 -30.18
CA LEU A 376 -39.37 -24.07 -29.20
C LEU A 376 -39.22 -22.63 -29.71
N ASP A 377 -40.16 -21.76 -29.34
CA ASP A 377 -40.09 -20.33 -29.68
C ASP A 377 -39.17 -19.58 -28.70
N ALA A 378 -38.04 -19.09 -29.23
CA ALA A 378 -37.04 -18.34 -28.47
C ALA A 378 -37.57 -17.03 -27.85
N GLY A 379 -38.70 -16.50 -28.33
CA GLY A 379 -39.33 -15.29 -27.83
C GLY A 379 -40.09 -15.46 -26.52
N VAL A 380 -40.43 -16.70 -26.15
CA VAL A 380 -41.24 -17.02 -24.95
C VAL A 380 -40.66 -18.17 -24.12
N VAL A 381 -39.67 -18.89 -24.63
CA VAL A 381 -39.07 -20.05 -23.94
C VAL A 381 -38.38 -19.63 -22.63
N THR A 382 -38.70 -20.33 -21.55
CA THR A 382 -38.07 -20.15 -20.23
C THR A 382 -36.94 -21.16 -20.01
N PRO A 383 -36.02 -20.93 -19.04
CA PRO A 383 -35.02 -21.93 -18.65
C PRO A 383 -35.63 -23.30 -18.35
N GLN A 384 -36.78 -23.32 -17.65
CA GLN A 384 -37.46 -24.56 -17.28
C GLN A 384 -37.98 -25.34 -18.50
N ASP A 385 -38.37 -24.66 -19.58
CA ASP A 385 -38.82 -25.34 -20.80
C ASP A 385 -37.66 -26.06 -21.49
N LEU A 386 -36.48 -25.42 -21.54
CA LEU A 386 -35.27 -26.06 -22.09
C LEU A 386 -34.76 -27.21 -21.21
N ASP A 387 -34.87 -27.08 -19.88
CA ASP A 387 -34.56 -28.17 -18.95
C ASP A 387 -35.50 -29.37 -19.14
N ARG A 388 -36.81 -29.14 -19.33
CA ARG A 388 -37.79 -30.21 -19.58
C ARG A 388 -37.59 -30.91 -20.92
N ALA A 389 -37.19 -30.17 -21.96
CA ALA A 389 -36.87 -30.77 -23.25
C ALA A 389 -35.64 -31.71 -23.17
N ASP A 390 -34.79 -31.51 -22.16
CA ASP A 390 -33.58 -32.30 -21.85
C ASP A 390 -32.67 -32.58 -23.06
N GLY A 391 -32.61 -31.61 -23.98
CA GLY A 391 -31.79 -31.71 -25.18
C GLY A 391 -30.31 -31.96 -24.86
N ARG A 392 -29.66 -32.82 -25.64
CA ARG A 392 -28.22 -33.09 -25.55
C ARG A 392 -27.54 -32.61 -26.82
N PHE A 393 -26.61 -31.69 -26.65
CA PHE A 393 -25.93 -31.00 -27.74
C PHE A 393 -24.44 -31.34 -27.76
N VAL A 394 -23.84 -31.26 -28.93
CA VAL A 394 -22.43 -31.53 -29.13
C VAL A 394 -21.82 -30.37 -29.89
N CYS A 395 -20.77 -29.76 -29.34
CA CYS A 395 -20.01 -28.74 -30.06
C CYS A 395 -19.19 -29.42 -31.16
N LEU A 396 -19.42 -29.02 -32.41
CA LEU A 396 -18.69 -29.55 -33.56
C LEU A 396 -17.32 -28.88 -33.76
N THR A 397 -17.12 -27.68 -33.19
CA THR A 397 -15.88 -26.91 -33.27
C THR A 397 -14.84 -27.36 -32.25
N CYS A 398 -15.27 -27.77 -31.05
CA CYS A 398 -14.34 -28.28 -30.02
C CYS A 398 -13.60 -29.53 -30.53
N PRO A 399 -12.32 -29.73 -30.16
CA PRO A 399 -11.62 -30.96 -30.49
C PRO A 399 -12.26 -32.18 -29.82
N LEU A 400 -12.05 -33.36 -30.39
CA LEU A 400 -12.41 -34.62 -29.75
C LEU A 400 -11.61 -34.77 -28.46
N ALA A 401 -12.27 -34.98 -27.33
CA ALA A 401 -11.60 -35.17 -26.06
C ALA A 401 -11.28 -36.67 -25.86
N THR A 402 -10.07 -36.98 -25.44
CA THR A 402 -9.67 -38.33 -25.04
C THR A 402 -10.04 -38.58 -23.58
N TYR A 403 -11.31 -38.90 -23.32
CA TYR A 403 -11.69 -39.48 -22.03
C TYR A 403 -11.67 -41.00 -22.18
N HIS A 404 -10.58 -41.61 -21.71
CA HIS A 404 -10.43 -43.07 -21.54
C HIS A 404 -10.49 -43.98 -22.79
N ASN A 405 -10.32 -43.47 -24.01
CA ASN A 405 -10.29 -44.26 -25.27
C ASN A 405 -11.60 -45.07 -25.48
N PRO A 406 -12.53 -44.64 -26.35
CA PRO A 406 -12.32 -43.96 -27.63
C PRO A 406 -12.47 -42.41 -27.62
N PHE A 407 -12.07 -41.77 -28.72
CA PHE A 407 -12.30 -40.34 -28.98
C PHE A 407 -13.80 -40.04 -29.02
N ALA A 408 -14.28 -39.20 -28.12
CA ALA A 408 -15.69 -38.81 -28.07
C ALA A 408 -15.82 -37.30 -27.91
N ARG A 409 -16.97 -36.77 -28.34
CA ARG A 409 -17.37 -35.40 -28.00
C ARG A 409 -18.23 -35.45 -26.76
N ARG A 410 -18.05 -34.49 -25.86
CA ARG A 410 -18.89 -34.34 -24.68
C ARG A 410 -20.30 -33.92 -25.12
N ALA A 411 -21.31 -34.68 -24.71
CA ALA A 411 -22.70 -34.22 -24.77
C ALA A 411 -22.94 -33.20 -23.65
N LEU A 412 -23.57 -32.10 -24.00
CA LEU A 412 -23.78 -30.93 -23.15
C LEU A 412 -25.28 -30.67 -23.00
N SER A 413 -25.69 -30.20 -21.82
CA SER A 413 -27.00 -29.56 -21.67
C SER A 413 -26.97 -28.17 -22.31
N TRP A 414 -28.14 -27.60 -22.56
CA TRP A 414 -28.25 -26.24 -23.12
C TRP A 414 -27.53 -25.18 -22.25
N GLY A 415 -27.59 -25.29 -20.92
CA GLY A 415 -26.89 -24.37 -20.01
C GLY A 415 -25.37 -24.48 -20.09
N HIS A 416 -24.83 -25.70 -20.29
CA HIS A 416 -23.41 -25.87 -20.58
C HIS A 416 -23.04 -25.25 -21.93
N CYS A 417 -23.90 -25.37 -22.95
CA CYS A 417 -23.68 -24.72 -24.24
C CYS A 417 -23.66 -23.19 -24.12
N ALA A 418 -24.56 -22.60 -23.33
CA ALA A 418 -24.58 -21.16 -23.07
C ALA A 418 -23.28 -20.68 -22.40
N SER A 419 -22.67 -21.53 -21.57
CA SER A 419 -21.42 -21.26 -20.85
C SER A 419 -20.17 -21.37 -21.73
N LEU A 420 -20.26 -22.10 -22.85
CA LEU A 420 -19.19 -22.14 -23.86
C LEU A 420 -19.27 -20.88 -24.72
N LEU A 421 -18.83 -19.74 -24.16
CA LEU A 421 -18.68 -18.52 -24.93
C LEU A 421 -17.67 -18.77 -26.07
N PRO A 422 -17.93 -18.24 -27.28
CA PRO A 422 -17.12 -18.52 -28.48
C PRO A 422 -15.62 -18.24 -28.31
N ASP A 423 -15.24 -17.34 -27.41
CA ASP A 423 -13.83 -17.00 -27.13
C ASP A 423 -13.05 -18.14 -26.45
N THR A 424 -13.73 -19.05 -25.74
CA THR A 424 -13.08 -20.15 -25.01
C THR A 424 -12.77 -21.37 -25.87
N CYS A 425 -13.53 -21.58 -26.95
CA CYS A 425 -13.31 -22.68 -27.90
C CYS A 425 -12.06 -22.48 -28.79
N LEU A 426 -11.49 -21.27 -28.82
CA LEU A 426 -10.35 -20.91 -29.66
C LEU A 426 -8.99 -20.99 -28.93
N ASN A 427 -8.97 -21.32 -27.64
CA ASN A 427 -7.73 -21.39 -26.86
C ASN A 427 -7.58 -22.77 -26.19
N PRO A 428 -7.26 -23.84 -26.93
CA PRO A 428 -6.72 -25.03 -26.31
C PRO A 428 -5.39 -24.63 -25.69
N LYS A 429 -5.33 -24.48 -24.36
CA LYS A 429 -4.05 -24.55 -23.67
C LYS A 429 -3.50 -25.93 -23.97
N ILE A 430 -2.51 -25.96 -24.85
CA ILE A 430 -1.65 -27.11 -25.11
C ILE A 430 -0.76 -27.19 -23.86
N ASP A 431 -1.05 -28.13 -22.97
CA ASP A 431 -0.11 -28.58 -21.94
C ASP A 431 0.92 -29.55 -22.54
#